data_AF-A0A9P5P856-F1
#
_entry.id   AF-A0A9P5P856-F1
#
_cell.length_a   1.000
_cell.length_b   1.000
_cell.length_c   1.000
_cell.angle_alpha   90.00
_cell.angle_beta   90.00
_cell.angle_gamma   90.00
#
_symmetry.space_group_name_H-M   'P 1'
#
loop_
_entity.id
_entity.type
_entity.pdbx_description
1 polymer ?
#
loop_
_entity_poly.entity_id
_entity_poly.type
_entity_poly.pdbx_seq_one_letter_code
_entity_poly.pdbx_strand_id
1 'polypeptide(L)'
;MVDATLTETDVELIQQASRYQVPLSVIRAKSDTRILASLQDAGYFDASDPRAVQLTKNAVSSSARVGTMLQLQKAGLPLETRFYQVNKHTLYAVVKEDERRLAAYGKYEIDERRLVGDLRDDVENGGRWGRLG
;
A
#
# COMPACT_ATOMS: atom_id res chain seq x y z
N MET A 1 -15.63 3.53 -12.36
CA MET A 1 -14.31 4.15 -12.19
C MET A 1 -14.35 4.91 -10.86
N VAL A 2 -13.95 4.27 -9.75
CA VAL A 2 -13.87 4.95 -8.44
C VAL A 2 -12.45 5.45 -8.32
N ASP A 3 -12.31 6.75 -8.48
CA ASP A 3 -11.05 7.46 -8.43
C ASP A 3 -10.39 7.28 -7.05
N ALA A 4 -9.14 6.85 -7.06
CA ALA A 4 -8.36 6.61 -5.85
C ALA A 4 -7.74 7.93 -5.38
N THR A 5 -8.60 8.87 -5.01
CA THR A 5 -8.23 10.20 -4.52
C THR A 5 -8.41 10.24 -3.02
N LEU A 6 -7.48 10.84 -2.29
CA LEU A 6 -7.70 11.20 -0.89
C LEU A 6 -8.93 12.11 -0.85
N THR A 7 -9.90 11.70 -0.03
CA THR A 7 -11.10 12.50 0.22
C THR A 7 -10.75 13.66 1.14
N GLU A 8 -11.63 14.66 1.23
CA GLU A 8 -11.49 15.76 2.17
C GLU A 8 -11.37 15.26 3.62
N THR A 9 -12.18 14.26 3.99
CA THR A 9 -12.10 13.61 5.31
C THR A 9 -10.75 12.92 5.54
N ASP A 10 -10.18 12.25 4.54
CA ASP A 10 -8.86 11.64 4.68
C ASP A 10 -7.79 12.70 4.94
N VAL A 11 -7.85 13.83 4.23
CA VAL A 11 -6.93 14.96 4.41
C VAL A 11 -7.04 15.51 5.82
N GLU A 12 -8.25 15.78 6.30
CA GLU A 12 -8.48 16.29 7.66
C GLU A 12 -7.93 15.34 8.72
N LEU A 13 -8.18 14.03 8.59
CA LEU A 13 -7.66 13.02 9.52
C LEU A 13 -6.13 12.99 9.54
N ILE A 14 -5.49 13.08 8.36
CA ILE A 14 -4.02 13.13 8.28
C ILE A 14 -3.49 14.41 8.92
N GLN A 15 -4.13 15.56 8.71
CA GLN A 15 -3.74 16.82 9.35
C GLN A 15 -3.86 16.76 10.87
N GLN A 16 -4.98 16.24 11.38
CA GLN A 16 -5.17 16.11 12.83
C GLN A 16 -4.14 15.14 13.42
N ALA A 17 -3.94 13.98 12.80
CA ALA A 17 -2.95 13.00 13.26
C ALA A 17 -1.55 13.62 13.31
N SER A 18 -1.15 14.34 12.25
CA SER A 18 0.12 15.07 12.21
C SER A 18 0.23 16.12 13.32
N ARG A 19 -0.84 16.88 13.58
CA ARG A 19 -0.86 17.93 14.60
C ARG A 19 -0.69 17.37 16.01
N TYR A 20 -1.29 16.22 16.29
CA TYR A 20 -1.20 15.54 17.58
C TYR A 20 -0.03 14.56 17.67
N GLN A 21 0.84 14.53 16.66
CA GLN A 21 1.97 13.59 16.56
C GLN A 21 1.53 12.13 16.71
N VAL A 22 0.31 11.83 16.25
CA VAL A 22 -0.26 10.48 16.21
C VAL A 22 0.27 9.81 14.94
N PRO A 23 0.74 8.56 15.02
CA PRO A 23 1.19 7.86 13.83
C PRO A 23 -0.01 7.64 12.93
N LEU A 24 0.22 7.78 11.64
CA LEU A 24 -0.79 7.42 10.68
C LEU A 24 -0.14 6.71 9.51
N SER A 25 -0.77 5.60 9.12
CA SER A 25 -0.46 4.88 7.91
C SER A 25 -1.69 4.88 7.02
N VAL A 26 -1.50 5.19 5.74
CA VAL A 26 -2.56 5.15 4.73
C VAL A 26 -2.50 3.79 4.04
N ILE A 27 -3.52 2.97 4.25
CA ILE A 27 -3.63 1.64 3.65
C ILE A 27 -4.70 1.68 2.57
N ARG A 28 -4.33 1.39 1.32
CA ARG A 28 -5.30 1.24 0.23
C ARG A 28 -5.54 -0.23 -0.09
N ALA A 29 -6.72 -0.70 0.29
CA ALA A 29 -7.27 -1.99 -0.11
C ALA A 29 -8.08 -1.86 -1.41
N LYS A 30 -8.19 -2.94 -2.19
CA LYS A 30 -8.82 -3.04 -3.55
C LYS A 30 -7.88 -2.79 -4.73
N SER A 31 -6.59 -3.09 -4.59
CA SER A 31 -5.67 -3.11 -5.74
C SER A 31 -6.08 -4.14 -6.81
N ASP A 32 -6.77 -5.23 -6.42
CA ASP A 32 -7.16 -6.36 -7.27
C ASP A 32 -7.98 -5.92 -8.50
N THR A 33 -9.01 -5.08 -8.31
CA THR A 33 -9.86 -4.60 -9.41
C THR A 33 -9.06 -3.73 -10.39
N ARG A 34 -8.14 -2.92 -9.86
CA ARG A 34 -7.30 -2.04 -10.68
C ARG A 34 -6.23 -2.83 -11.45
N ILE A 35 -5.69 -3.89 -10.86
CA ILE A 35 -4.77 -4.82 -11.52
C ILE A 35 -5.49 -5.53 -12.67
N LEU A 36 -6.70 -6.05 -12.43
CA LEU A 36 -7.48 -6.69 -13.49
C LEU A 36 -7.83 -5.72 -14.62
N ALA A 37 -8.24 -4.50 -14.30
CA ALA A 37 -8.48 -3.47 -15.31
C ALA A 37 -7.21 -3.16 -16.12
N SER A 38 -6.07 -2.96 -15.46
CA SER A 38 -4.80 -2.70 -16.16
C SER A 38 -4.30 -3.89 -16.98
N LEU A 39 -4.60 -5.12 -16.57
CA LEU A 39 -4.31 -6.33 -17.38
C LEU A 39 -5.16 -6.35 -18.64
N GLN A 40 -6.46 -6.08 -18.52
CA GLN A 40 -7.37 -6.00 -19.66
C GLN A 40 -6.95 -4.89 -20.64
N ASP A 41 -6.57 -3.73 -20.13
CA ASP A 41 -6.05 -2.61 -20.93
C ASP A 41 -4.76 -2.98 -21.68
N ALA A 42 -3.93 -3.86 -21.09
CA ALA A 42 -2.70 -4.38 -21.70
C ALA A 42 -2.94 -5.57 -22.64
N GLY A 43 -4.20 -5.96 -22.88
CA GLY A 43 -4.57 -7.06 -23.77
C GLY A 43 -4.59 -8.45 -23.12
N TYR A 44 -4.45 -8.52 -21.79
CA TYR A 44 -4.60 -9.77 -21.03
C TYR A 44 -6.06 -9.92 -20.60
N PHE A 45 -6.78 -10.83 -21.25
CA PHE A 45 -8.21 -11.08 -20.99
C PHE A 45 -8.45 -11.92 -19.72
N ASP A 46 -7.42 -12.60 -19.22
CA ASP A 46 -7.46 -13.33 -17.96
C ASP A 46 -6.15 -13.15 -17.16
N ALA A 47 -6.20 -13.54 -15.88
CA ALA A 47 -5.04 -13.55 -14.99
C ALA A 47 -4.24 -14.86 -15.10
N SER A 48 -4.24 -15.51 -16.29
CA SER A 48 -3.64 -16.84 -16.46
C SER A 48 -2.11 -16.81 -16.49
N ASP A 49 -1.51 -15.70 -16.91
CA ASP A 49 -0.05 -15.49 -16.86
C ASP A 49 0.35 -14.84 -15.51
N PRO A 50 0.95 -15.60 -14.58
CA PRO A 50 1.35 -15.08 -13.28
C PRO A 50 2.40 -13.96 -13.39
N ARG A 51 3.23 -13.94 -14.45
CA ARG A 51 4.24 -12.90 -14.66
C ARG A 51 3.60 -11.58 -15.07
N ALA A 52 2.63 -11.63 -15.99
CA ALA A 52 1.88 -10.46 -16.42
C ALA A 52 1.08 -9.83 -15.25
N VAL A 53 0.41 -10.69 -14.45
CA VAL A 53 -0.28 -10.26 -13.23
C VAL A 53 0.67 -9.57 -12.27
N GLN A 54 1.86 -10.14 -12.07
CA GLN A 54 2.85 -9.58 -11.16
C GLN A 54 3.41 -8.24 -11.62
N LEU A 55 3.80 -8.13 -12.89
CA LEU A 55 4.28 -6.87 -13.47
C LEU A 55 3.23 -5.77 -13.37
N THR A 56 1.99 -6.11 -13.69
CA THR A 56 0.87 -5.17 -13.58
C THR A 56 0.62 -4.77 -12.13
N LYS A 57 0.67 -5.71 -11.18
CA LYS A 57 0.57 -5.40 -9.74
C LYS A 57 1.63 -4.39 -9.30
N ASN A 58 2.87 -4.56 -9.73
CA ASN A 58 3.96 -3.66 -9.38
C ASN A 58 3.76 -2.28 -10.00
N ALA A 59 3.38 -2.21 -11.28
CA ALA A 59 3.11 -0.97 -11.99
C ALA A 59 1.95 -0.19 -11.35
N VAL A 60 0.85 -0.88 -11.04
CA VAL A 60 -0.33 -0.29 -10.40
C VAL A 60 0.00 0.22 -8.99
N SER A 61 0.81 -0.51 -8.23
CA SER A 61 1.23 -0.10 -6.88
C SER A 61 2.18 1.10 -6.93
N SER A 62 3.16 1.08 -7.85
CA SER A 62 4.09 2.20 -8.05
C SER A 62 3.36 3.47 -8.49
N SER A 63 2.45 3.35 -9.45
CA SER A 63 1.60 4.46 -9.92
C SER A 63 0.76 5.04 -8.78
N ALA A 64 0.15 4.19 -7.96
CA ALA A 64 -0.67 4.64 -6.85
C ALA A 64 0.14 5.32 -5.73
N ARG A 65 1.37 4.85 -5.46
CA ARG A 65 2.27 5.52 -4.52
C ARG A 65 2.61 6.93 -5.00
N VAL A 66 3.04 7.08 -6.26
CA VAL A 66 3.34 8.39 -6.86
C VAL A 66 2.11 9.30 -6.81
N GLY A 67 0.95 8.78 -7.21
CA GLY A 67 -0.30 9.53 -7.17
C GLY A 67 -0.67 10.00 -5.76
N THR A 68 -0.48 9.15 -4.75
CA THR A 68 -0.77 9.49 -3.36
C THR A 68 0.23 10.50 -2.81
N MET A 69 1.52 10.36 -3.10
CA MET A 69 2.53 11.35 -2.71
C MET A 69 2.23 12.73 -3.28
N LEU A 70 1.82 12.81 -4.55
CA LEU A 70 1.41 14.08 -5.17
C LEU A 70 0.16 14.67 -4.50
N GLN A 71 -0.80 13.83 -4.08
CA GLN A 71 -1.99 14.29 -3.35
C GLN A 71 -1.63 14.81 -1.96
N LEU A 72 -0.78 14.11 -1.22
CA LEU A 72 -0.26 14.56 0.08
C LEU A 72 0.48 15.91 -0.06
N GLN A 73 1.35 16.03 -1.06
CA GLN A 73 2.08 17.27 -1.34
C GLN A 73 1.13 18.43 -1.64
N LYS A 74 0.14 18.22 -2.50
CA LYS A 74 -0.86 19.25 -2.85
C LYS A 74 -1.70 19.68 -1.66
N ALA A 75 -1.99 18.76 -0.74
CA ALA A 75 -2.76 19.03 0.47
C ALA A 75 -1.91 19.56 1.65
N GLY A 76 -0.61 19.79 1.45
CA GLY A 76 0.30 20.26 2.50
C GLY A 76 0.48 19.25 3.64
N LEU A 77 0.31 17.95 3.36
CA LEU A 77 0.39 16.87 4.35
C LEU A 77 1.81 16.33 4.50
N PRO A 78 2.14 15.69 5.64
CA PRO A 78 3.46 15.10 5.84
C PRO A 78 3.77 14.01 4.80
N LEU A 79 4.86 14.21 4.04
CA LEU A 79 5.32 13.26 3.03
C LEU A 79 5.88 11.96 3.63
N GLU A 80 6.17 11.97 4.93
CA GLU A 80 6.62 10.84 5.71
C GLU A 80 5.49 9.94 6.21
N THR A 81 4.23 10.27 5.89
CA THR A 81 3.08 9.38 6.11
C THR A 81 3.32 8.05 5.37
N ARG A 82 3.34 6.95 6.13
CA ARG A 82 3.55 5.61 5.56
C ARG A 82 2.36 5.25 4.67
N PHE A 83 2.61 4.73 3.48
CA PHE A 83 1.57 4.32 2.54
C PHE A 83 1.80 2.89 2.07
N TYR A 84 0.74 2.11 2.03
CA TYR A 84 0.77 0.73 1.56
C TYR A 84 -0.39 0.47 0.61
N GLN A 85 -0.09 -0.11 -0.54
CA GLN A 85 -1.11 -0.68 -1.39
C GLN A 85 -1.21 -2.18 -1.17
N VAL A 86 -2.35 -2.62 -0.63
CA VAL A 86 -2.51 -4.01 -0.21
C VAL A 86 -3.50 -4.75 -1.10
N ASN A 87 -3.12 -5.98 -1.44
CA ASN A 87 -3.94 -7.00 -2.07
C ASN A 87 -4.22 -8.09 -1.03
N LYS A 88 -5.49 -8.49 -0.90
CA LYS A 88 -5.92 -9.44 0.14
C LYS A 88 -5.19 -10.78 0.05
N HIS A 89 -5.07 -11.32 -1.17
CA HIS A 89 -4.44 -12.62 -1.39
C HIS A 89 -2.95 -12.59 -1.07
N THR A 90 -2.30 -11.46 -1.34
CA THR A 90 -0.87 -11.28 -1.06
C THR A 90 -0.64 -11.09 0.43
N LEU A 91 -1.47 -10.29 1.09
CA LEU A 91 -1.42 -10.13 2.53
C LEU A 91 -1.58 -11.48 3.25
N TYR A 92 -2.50 -12.32 2.76
CA TYR A 92 -2.65 -13.67 3.29
C TYR A 92 -1.40 -14.53 3.08
N ALA A 93 -0.77 -14.49 1.90
CA ALA A 93 0.46 -15.21 1.63
C ALA A 93 1.62 -14.73 2.53
N VAL A 94 1.73 -13.42 2.75
CA VAL A 94 2.72 -12.82 3.66
C VAL A 94 2.48 -13.29 5.10
N VAL A 95 1.26 -13.17 5.62
CA VAL A 95 0.93 -13.54 7.00
C VAL A 95 1.09 -15.04 7.25
N LYS A 96 0.90 -15.89 6.22
CA LYS A 96 1.10 -17.34 6.29
C LYS A 96 2.52 -17.79 5.97
N GLU A 97 3.42 -16.86 5.66
CA GLU A 97 4.81 -17.16 5.27
C GLU A 97 4.86 -18.16 4.09
N ASP A 98 3.92 -18.04 3.16
CA ASP A 98 3.81 -18.90 1.97
C ASP A 98 4.84 -18.48 0.91
N GLU A 99 6.10 -18.85 1.14
CA GLU A 99 7.22 -18.49 0.26
C GLU A 99 7.04 -19.02 -1.17
N ARG A 100 6.24 -20.05 -1.41
CA ARG A 100 5.93 -20.51 -2.78
C ARG A 100 5.12 -19.48 -3.55
N ARG A 101 4.13 -18.87 -2.90
CA ARG A 101 3.35 -17.78 -3.49
C ARG A 101 4.12 -16.46 -3.54
N LEU A 102 4.97 -16.20 -2.55
CA LEU A 102 5.80 -14.99 -2.50
C LEU A 102 6.98 -15.06 -3.48
N ALA A 103 7.48 -16.25 -3.85
CA ALA A 103 8.52 -16.40 -4.85
C ALA A 103 8.14 -15.82 -6.23
N ALA A 104 6.84 -15.78 -6.55
CA ALA A 104 6.34 -15.14 -7.77
C ALA A 104 6.67 -13.63 -7.84
N TYR A 105 6.89 -12.99 -6.69
CA TYR A 105 7.26 -11.57 -6.60
C TYR A 105 8.74 -11.32 -6.91
N GLY A 106 9.57 -12.37 -6.90
CA GLY A 106 10.99 -12.29 -7.23
C GLY A 106 11.72 -11.16 -6.50
N LYS A 107 12.18 -10.16 -7.25
CA LYS A 107 12.93 -8.99 -6.75
C LYS A 107 12.07 -7.76 -6.43
N TYR A 108 10.76 -7.84 -6.64
CA TYR A 108 9.88 -6.69 -6.50
C TYR A 108 9.46 -6.48 -5.03
N GLU A 109 9.30 -5.22 -4.65
CA GLU A 109 8.85 -4.85 -3.31
C GLU A 109 7.40 -5.34 -3.08
N ILE A 110 7.15 -5.89 -1.90
CA ILE A 110 5.83 -6.38 -1.47
C ILE A 110 5.34 -5.45 -0.36
N ASP A 111 4.40 -4.56 -0.69
CA ASP A 111 3.82 -3.60 0.26
C ASP A 111 3.24 -4.30 1.49
N GLU A 112 2.67 -5.49 1.30
CA GLU A 112 2.10 -6.28 2.38
C GLU A 112 3.17 -6.81 3.34
N ARG A 113 4.37 -7.17 2.84
CA ARG A 113 5.49 -7.60 3.69
C ARG A 113 6.04 -6.43 4.48
N ARG A 114 6.16 -5.26 3.84
CA ARG A 114 6.57 -4.02 4.52
C ARG A 114 5.56 -3.59 5.58
N LEU A 115 4.26 -3.63 5.26
CA LEU A 115 3.19 -3.34 6.21
C LEU A 115 3.26 -4.25 7.44
N VAL A 116 3.38 -5.57 7.24
CA VAL A 116 3.46 -6.53 8.36
C VAL A 116 4.72 -6.30 9.19
N GLY A 117 5.86 -6.00 8.55
CA GLY A 117 7.11 -5.65 9.25
C GLY A 117 6.95 -4.39 10.10
N ASP A 118 6.48 -3.30 9.48
CA ASP A 118 6.28 -2.02 10.15
C ASP A 118 5.28 -2.13 11.33
N LEU A 119 4.20 -2.91 11.16
CA LEU A 119 3.25 -3.19 12.25
C LEU A 119 3.86 -4.03 13.38
N ARG A 120 4.71 -5.01 13.08
CA ARG A 120 5.41 -5.81 14.09
C ARG A 120 6.40 -4.94 14.86
N ASP A 121 7.19 -4.14 14.15
CA ASP A 121 8.15 -3.20 14.74
C ASP A 121 7.44 -2.17 15.64
N ASP A 122 6.28 -1.66 15.21
CA ASP A 122 5.47 -0.76 16.00
C ASP A 122 4.90 -1.43 17.27
N VAL A 123 4.67 -2.75 17.28
CA VAL A 123 4.25 -3.49 18.48
C VAL A 123 5.43 -3.78 19.40
N GLU A 124 6.54 -4.27 18.85
CA GLU A 124 7.72 -4.72 19.62
C GLU A 124 8.46 -3.55 20.28
N ASN A 125 8.53 -2.40 19.61
CA ASN A 125 9.19 -1.22 20.17
C ASN A 125 8.33 -0.46 21.21
N GLY A 126 7.22 -1.05 21.70
CA GLY A 126 6.22 -0.35 22.52
C GLY A 126 5.53 0.78 21.77
N GLY A 127 5.59 0.67 20.44
CA GLY A 127 5.79 1.71 19.45
C GLY A 127 6.65 2.88 19.90
N ARG A 128 6.91 3.79 18.96
CA ARG A 128 7.53 5.08 19.27
C ARG A 128 6.63 5.99 20.14
N TRP A 129 5.80 5.42 21.03
CA TRP A 129 4.67 6.04 21.72
C TRP A 129 4.94 6.38 23.20
N GLY A 130 6.15 6.11 23.72
CA GLY A 130 6.44 6.26 25.15
C GLY A 130 7.72 7.01 25.54
N ARG A 131 8.46 7.62 24.62
CA ARG A 131 9.67 8.40 24.96
C ARG A 131 9.84 9.66 24.14
N LEU A 132 9.01 10.65 24.43
CA LEU A 132 9.40 12.06 24.31
C LEU A 132 8.93 12.75 25.59
N GLY A 133 9.75 12.56 26.63
CA GLY A 133 9.81 13.46 27.78
C GLY A 133 10.94 14.46 27.56
#